data_AF-A0A1M6RUL0-F1
#
_entry.id   AF-A0A1M6RUL0-F1
#
_cell.length_a   1.000
_cell.length_b   1.000
_cell.length_c   1.000
_cell.angle_alpha   90.00
_cell.angle_beta   90.00
_cell.angle_gamma   90.00
#
_symmetry.space_group_name_H-M   'P 1'
#
loop_
_entity.id
_entity.type
_entity.pdbx_description
1 polymer ?
#
loop_
_entity_poly.entity_id
_entity_poly.type
_entity_poly.pdbx_seq_one_letter_code
_entity_poly.pdbx_strand_id
1 'polypeptide(L)'
;MINNALKIFFVLFSGIVFSQDFEWGKVSQEEIDLKSVAFEANADAVTLKEYGELQIDLAGYILDEHIRIKILSPNGFTFAQKKWSYNSKNRFDNVVFRDAHTINIVDGKQVITPINKKDIIIYNKSNDIKELAIAFPNVHVGSIIEYKVTITRPYNMYYSAWYFQNALPTLSSKLKLKSVAGSYNLIFPTSRLGKKYQKNQKTREWELSNIPSYNTYNHIYNVSDNVERIVFQYSSAKRFYATYYSENTWEGFRNLINEKKEKSIENLDFKEFANKIQSGKNKSETLKNCLQYLRSNYKWNEYYAIETDRIKSNFLITKKGNAADFNIFLQGILREKNIHSQLAVNSLRSNGRIVAGYPILSKLQTLVTIVSLDDEKIMIDAAISTPEDVYYLPRDYFNNLAYGLDLINDNFIKVSPKLSEYVSQQEIEIKSDSLTMKIRDQYKGYYELSSYKDEASVKAPITKLIENNKKELNDWKINYRTAIFESPNESFFTLENPFEEKIKELTVEPDRNYPVELDFPFLKTIQLKVKIPDGYKIETTSFQEKLSAFDNKLQYVQEIENKNGESTITWSLLINKIIFDTNEIKEYNNFINNVSDTFSKIIVLKK
;
A
#
# COMPACT_ATOMS: atom_id res chain seq x y z
N MET A 1 -32.36 -73.25 18.94
CA MET A 1 -33.40 -72.51 18.19
C MET A 1 -32.91 -71.08 18.00
N ILE A 2 -32.82 -70.69 16.73
CA ILE A 2 -32.25 -69.43 16.22
C ILE A 2 -33.08 -68.25 16.71
N ASN A 3 -32.44 -67.19 17.21
CA ASN A 3 -33.05 -65.87 17.25
C ASN A 3 -32.07 -64.83 16.71
N ASN A 4 -32.25 -64.49 15.44
CA ASN A 4 -31.52 -63.46 14.72
C ASN A 4 -32.01 -62.08 15.19
N ALA A 5 -31.19 -61.35 15.93
CA ALA A 5 -31.38 -59.93 16.16
C ALA A 5 -30.71 -59.13 15.03
N LEU A 6 -31.54 -58.67 14.10
CA LEU A 6 -31.17 -57.82 12.97
C LEU A 6 -30.67 -56.45 13.48
N LYS A 7 -29.36 -56.20 13.40
CA LYS A 7 -28.78 -54.86 13.61
C LYS A 7 -29.04 -54.00 12.36
N ILE A 8 -30.02 -53.11 12.43
CA ILE A 8 -30.23 -52.06 11.41
C ILE A 8 -29.16 -50.99 11.62
N PHE A 9 -28.20 -50.97 10.69
CA PHE A 9 -27.18 -49.92 10.59
C PHE A 9 -27.82 -48.71 9.88
N PHE A 10 -28.14 -47.67 10.64
CA PHE A 10 -28.71 -46.43 10.11
C PHE A 10 -27.58 -45.65 9.40
N VAL A 11 -27.46 -45.85 8.08
CA VAL A 11 -26.60 -45.01 7.23
C VAL A 11 -27.29 -43.65 7.08
N LEU A 12 -26.83 -42.66 7.84
CA LEU A 12 -27.15 -41.26 7.62
C LEU A 12 -26.61 -40.85 6.24
N PHE A 13 -27.50 -40.81 5.26
CA PHE A 13 -27.26 -40.10 4.01
C PHE A 13 -27.10 -38.61 4.35
N SER A 14 -25.86 -38.13 4.39
CA SER A 14 -25.55 -36.70 4.34
C SER A 14 -26.08 -36.16 3.01
N GLY A 15 -27.27 -35.60 3.03
CA GLY A 15 -27.83 -34.88 1.90
C GLY A 15 -26.85 -33.81 1.43
N ILE A 16 -26.71 -33.69 0.12
CA ILE A 16 -26.07 -32.55 -0.51
C ILE A 16 -26.90 -31.32 -0.10
N VAL A 17 -26.44 -30.58 0.91
CA VAL A 17 -27.05 -29.30 1.27
C VAL A 17 -26.75 -28.36 0.11
N PHE A 18 -27.77 -28.08 -0.71
CA PHE A 18 -27.74 -26.94 -1.61
C PHE A 18 -27.49 -25.71 -0.74
N SER A 19 -26.38 -25.01 -0.96
CA SER A 19 -25.97 -23.88 -0.12
C SER A 19 -26.92 -22.71 -0.35
N GLN A 20 -27.84 -22.48 0.58
CA GLN A 20 -28.76 -21.34 0.59
C GLN A 20 -28.20 -20.22 1.49
N ASP A 21 -28.69 -18.99 1.30
CA ASP A 21 -28.47 -17.87 2.22
C ASP A 21 -28.84 -18.29 3.66
N PHE A 22 -28.26 -17.65 4.67
CA PHE A 22 -28.59 -17.91 6.07
C PHE A 22 -29.87 -17.18 6.51
N GLU A 23 -30.55 -17.70 7.53
CA GLU A 23 -31.85 -17.17 7.95
C GLU A 23 -31.70 -15.82 8.68
N TRP A 24 -32.50 -14.83 8.24
CA TRP A 24 -32.54 -13.48 8.80
C TRP A 24 -32.93 -13.51 10.28
N GLY A 25 -32.11 -12.88 11.12
CA GLY A 25 -32.40 -12.67 12.54
C GLY A 25 -32.45 -13.95 13.37
N LYS A 26 -31.94 -15.08 12.88
CA LYS A 26 -31.84 -16.32 13.66
C LYS A 26 -30.38 -16.69 13.87
N VAL A 27 -29.93 -16.64 15.12
CA VAL A 27 -28.54 -16.95 15.51
C VAL A 27 -28.43 -18.33 16.16
N SER A 28 -27.33 -19.03 15.90
CA SER A 28 -27.04 -20.31 16.56
C SER A 28 -26.43 -20.12 17.95
N GLN A 29 -26.48 -21.17 18.77
CA GLN A 29 -25.84 -21.14 20.10
C GLN A 29 -24.32 -20.93 19.99
N GLU A 30 -23.67 -21.52 18.98
CA GLU A 30 -22.25 -21.29 18.69
C GLU A 30 -21.95 -19.81 18.38
N GLU A 31 -22.80 -19.17 17.58
CA GLU A 31 -22.68 -17.73 17.28
C GLU A 31 -22.87 -16.88 18.55
N ILE A 32 -23.79 -17.27 19.44
CA ILE A 32 -24.04 -16.60 20.73
C ILE A 32 -22.87 -16.77 21.70
N ASP A 33 -22.26 -17.95 21.76
CA ASP A 33 -21.23 -18.28 22.74
C ASP A 33 -19.82 -17.90 22.31
N LEU A 34 -19.61 -17.56 21.03
CA LEU A 34 -18.31 -17.16 20.50
C LEU A 34 -17.76 -15.90 21.20
N LYS A 35 -16.62 -16.02 21.89
CA LYS A 35 -15.96 -14.90 22.59
C LYS A 35 -14.63 -14.48 21.98
N SER A 36 -14.01 -15.35 21.19
CA SER A 36 -12.76 -15.10 20.49
C SER A 36 -12.69 -15.96 19.23
N VAL A 37 -11.83 -15.57 18.29
CA VAL A 37 -11.61 -16.30 17.04
C VAL A 37 -10.30 -17.09 17.15
N ALA A 38 -10.36 -18.42 17.02
CA ALA A 38 -9.20 -19.27 17.30
C ALA A 38 -7.97 -18.96 16.41
N PHE A 39 -8.19 -18.56 15.16
CA PHE A 39 -7.12 -18.18 14.23
C PHE A 39 -6.76 -16.69 14.27
N GLU A 40 -7.43 -15.89 15.10
CA GLU A 40 -7.19 -14.44 15.26
C GLU A 40 -7.68 -13.99 16.65
N ALA A 41 -7.01 -14.44 17.71
CA ALA A 41 -7.51 -14.36 19.08
C ALA A 41 -7.78 -12.93 19.58
N ASN A 42 -7.09 -11.94 19.02
CA ASN A 42 -7.18 -10.53 19.40
C ASN A 42 -8.20 -9.73 18.56
N ALA A 43 -9.07 -10.40 17.80
CA ALA A 43 -10.05 -9.73 16.97
C ALA A 43 -11.11 -8.98 17.81
N ASP A 44 -11.31 -7.70 17.51
CA ASP A 44 -12.30 -6.85 18.21
C ASP A 44 -13.75 -7.12 17.76
N ALA A 45 -13.91 -7.68 16.56
CA ALA A 45 -15.17 -8.14 15.99
C ALA A 45 -14.89 -9.25 14.96
N VAL A 46 -15.93 -9.98 14.56
CA VAL A 46 -15.82 -11.10 13.62
C VAL A 46 -17.02 -11.14 12.69
N THR A 47 -16.80 -11.33 11.39
CA THR A 47 -17.88 -11.67 10.47
C THR A 47 -18.22 -13.14 10.67
N LEU A 48 -19.38 -13.40 11.27
CA LEU A 48 -19.88 -14.76 11.48
C LEU A 48 -20.23 -15.40 10.14
N LYS A 49 -21.03 -14.69 9.34
CA LYS A 49 -21.46 -15.13 8.01
C LYS A 49 -21.62 -13.92 7.09
N GLU A 50 -21.16 -14.07 5.85
CA GLU A 50 -21.46 -13.17 4.75
C GLU A 50 -21.89 -14.00 3.52
N TYR A 51 -22.95 -13.54 2.86
CA TYR A 51 -23.50 -14.15 1.67
C TYR A 51 -23.76 -13.05 0.62
N GLY A 52 -23.25 -13.25 -0.58
CA GLY A 52 -23.47 -12.37 -1.74
C GLY A 52 -24.23 -13.09 -2.85
N GLU A 53 -25.24 -12.44 -3.42
CA GLU A 53 -25.86 -12.86 -4.68
C GLU A 53 -25.55 -11.83 -5.79
N LEU A 54 -24.79 -12.27 -6.79
CA LEU A 54 -24.26 -11.42 -7.84
C LEU A 54 -25.01 -11.64 -9.16
N GLN A 55 -25.42 -10.54 -9.77
CA GLN A 55 -25.92 -10.45 -11.12
C GLN A 55 -25.03 -9.49 -11.90
N ILE A 56 -24.54 -9.91 -13.06
CA ILE A 56 -23.70 -9.07 -13.92
C ILE A 56 -24.40 -8.87 -15.26
N ASP A 57 -24.55 -7.63 -15.70
CA ASP A 57 -25.15 -7.27 -16.97
C ASP A 57 -24.22 -6.37 -17.80
N LEU A 58 -24.68 -5.89 -18.95
CA LEU A 58 -23.89 -5.02 -19.84
C LEU A 58 -23.71 -3.59 -19.31
N ALA A 59 -24.46 -3.20 -18.28
CA ALA A 59 -24.39 -1.89 -17.65
C ALA A 59 -23.52 -1.90 -16.38
N GLY A 60 -23.32 -3.07 -15.76
CA GLY A 60 -22.45 -3.28 -14.61
C GLY A 60 -22.83 -4.51 -13.80
N TYR A 61 -22.92 -4.37 -12.47
CA TYR A 61 -23.36 -5.45 -11.61
C TYR A 61 -24.33 -4.99 -10.52
N ILE A 62 -25.13 -5.93 -10.06
CA ILE A 62 -25.98 -5.83 -8.88
C ILE A 62 -25.55 -6.93 -7.91
N LEU A 63 -25.23 -6.55 -6.68
CA LEU A 63 -24.83 -7.44 -5.61
C LEU A 63 -25.77 -7.25 -4.42
N ASP A 64 -26.49 -8.30 -4.07
CA ASP A 64 -27.24 -8.36 -2.82
C ASP A 64 -26.35 -8.99 -1.74
N GLU A 65 -26.08 -8.25 -0.67
CA GLU A 65 -25.29 -8.71 0.46
C GLU A 65 -26.18 -9.00 1.67
N HIS A 66 -25.88 -10.10 2.36
CA HIS A 66 -26.43 -10.44 3.67
C HIS A 66 -25.28 -10.77 4.62
N ILE A 67 -25.10 -9.94 5.65
CA ILE A 67 -23.90 -9.98 6.50
C ILE A 67 -24.29 -9.97 7.97
N ARG A 68 -23.64 -10.83 8.75
CA ARG A 68 -23.76 -10.93 10.22
C ARG A 68 -22.38 -10.81 10.87
N ILE A 69 -22.23 -9.85 11.78
CA ILE A 69 -20.99 -9.54 12.50
C ILE A 69 -21.25 -9.62 14.00
N LYS A 70 -20.31 -10.18 14.77
CA LYS A 70 -20.33 -10.16 16.23
C LYS A 70 -19.27 -9.21 16.78
N ILE A 71 -19.64 -8.45 17.81
CA ILE A 71 -18.74 -7.57 18.55
C ILE A 71 -18.11 -8.34 19.71
N LEU A 72 -16.78 -8.39 19.77
CA LEU A 72 -16.03 -9.17 20.75
C LEU A 72 -15.37 -8.29 21.83
N SER A 73 -15.10 -7.03 21.52
CA SER A 73 -14.50 -6.05 22.45
C SER A 73 -15.11 -4.65 22.28
N PRO A 74 -14.83 -3.70 23.20
CA PRO A 74 -15.24 -2.30 23.05
C PRO A 74 -14.69 -1.62 21.79
N ASN A 75 -13.47 -1.95 21.35
CA ASN A 75 -12.90 -1.40 20.12
C ASN A 75 -13.70 -1.83 18.88
N GLY A 76 -14.42 -2.96 18.98
CA GLY A 76 -15.30 -3.49 17.95
C GLY A 76 -16.51 -2.60 17.65
N PHE A 77 -16.86 -1.64 18.52
CA PHE A 77 -17.99 -0.73 18.30
C PHE A 77 -17.84 0.12 17.04
N THR A 78 -16.61 0.31 16.55
CA THR A 78 -16.35 0.97 15.26
C THR A 78 -17.00 0.24 14.07
N PHE A 79 -17.18 -1.09 14.16
CA PHE A 79 -17.83 -1.92 13.13
C PHE A 79 -19.36 -1.91 13.22
N ALA A 80 -19.93 -1.33 14.28
CA ALA A 80 -21.36 -1.06 14.43
C ALA A 80 -21.81 0.24 13.72
N GLN A 81 -20.99 0.72 12.80
CA GLN A 81 -21.38 1.70 11.78
C GLN A 81 -20.98 1.16 10.41
N LYS A 82 -21.84 1.35 9.41
CA LYS A 82 -21.53 0.98 8.02
C LYS A 82 -21.78 2.16 7.10
N LYS A 83 -20.91 2.32 6.11
CA LYS A 83 -20.92 3.44 5.18
C LYS A 83 -20.70 2.92 3.77
N TRP A 84 -21.50 3.42 2.82
CA TRP A 84 -21.36 3.11 1.40
C TRP A 84 -21.44 4.38 0.58
N SER A 85 -20.44 4.64 -0.26
CA SER A 85 -20.43 5.75 -1.21
C SER A 85 -20.91 5.30 -2.59
N TYR A 86 -21.60 6.19 -3.31
CA TYR A 86 -22.05 5.96 -4.69
C TYR A 86 -22.18 7.28 -5.47
N ASN A 87 -21.96 7.23 -6.79
CA ASN A 87 -22.16 8.37 -7.67
C ASN A 87 -23.63 8.55 -8.02
N SER A 88 -24.27 9.51 -7.36
CA SER A 88 -25.70 9.79 -7.53
C SER A 88 -26.11 10.34 -8.91
N LYS A 89 -25.15 10.78 -9.72
CA LYS A 89 -25.41 11.20 -11.13
C LYS A 89 -25.32 10.04 -12.11
N ASN A 90 -24.74 8.91 -11.71
CA ASN A 90 -24.69 7.71 -12.55
C ASN A 90 -25.86 6.79 -12.19
N ARG A 91 -26.82 6.63 -13.10
CA ARG A 91 -27.98 5.74 -12.89
C ARG A 91 -27.62 4.27 -12.65
N PHE A 92 -26.39 3.86 -12.98
CA PHE A 92 -25.86 2.52 -12.76
C PHE A 92 -24.95 2.45 -11.52
N ASP A 93 -24.89 3.50 -10.69
CA ASP A 93 -24.19 3.49 -9.40
C ASP A 93 -25.18 3.85 -8.28
N ASN A 94 -25.55 2.87 -7.46
CA ASN A 94 -26.54 3.07 -6.42
C ASN A 94 -26.31 2.11 -5.25
N VAL A 95 -26.74 2.53 -4.06
CA VAL A 95 -26.76 1.69 -2.87
C VAL A 95 -28.16 1.77 -2.26
N VAL A 96 -28.77 0.61 -2.07
CA VAL A 96 -30.10 0.49 -1.46
C VAL A 96 -29.98 -0.32 -0.18
N PHE A 97 -30.08 0.38 0.95
CA PHE A 97 -30.27 -0.25 2.25
C PHE A 97 -31.58 -1.05 2.25
N ARG A 98 -31.56 -2.30 2.69
CA ARG A 98 -32.75 -3.18 2.72
C ARG A 98 -33.28 -3.33 4.13
N ASP A 99 -32.46 -3.84 5.04
CA ASP A 99 -32.84 -4.09 6.42
C ASP A 99 -31.58 -4.22 7.30
N ALA A 100 -31.71 -3.95 8.59
CA ALA A 100 -30.66 -4.15 9.59
C ALA A 100 -31.20 -4.13 11.01
N HIS A 101 -30.55 -4.88 11.90
CA HIS A 101 -30.86 -4.89 13.32
C HIS A 101 -29.65 -5.26 14.18
N THR A 102 -29.75 -4.97 15.47
CA THR A 102 -28.88 -5.51 16.51
C THR A 102 -29.60 -6.64 17.23
N ILE A 103 -28.91 -7.77 17.44
CA ILE A 103 -29.35 -8.92 18.20
C ILE A 103 -28.53 -8.98 19.49
N ASN A 104 -29.23 -8.98 20.62
CA ASN A 104 -28.65 -9.15 21.95
C ASN A 104 -29.28 -10.36 22.63
N ILE A 105 -28.53 -11.01 23.52
CA ILE A 105 -29.07 -12.07 24.38
C ILE A 105 -29.29 -11.48 25.77
N VAL A 106 -30.55 -11.42 26.20
CA VAL A 106 -30.98 -10.91 27.51
C VAL A 106 -31.72 -12.04 28.21
N ASP A 107 -31.26 -12.44 29.39
CA ASP A 107 -31.83 -13.57 30.16
C ASP A 107 -31.96 -14.87 29.35
N GLY A 108 -30.95 -15.17 28.53
CA GLY A 108 -30.92 -16.35 27.66
C GLY A 108 -31.88 -16.30 26.45
N LYS A 109 -32.55 -15.16 26.23
CA LYS A 109 -33.47 -14.95 25.11
C LYS A 109 -32.92 -13.93 24.12
N GLN A 110 -33.19 -14.19 22.84
CA GLN A 110 -32.83 -13.29 21.76
C GLN A 110 -33.75 -12.05 21.75
N VAL A 111 -33.15 -10.86 21.78
CA VAL A 111 -33.81 -9.55 21.69
C VAL A 111 -33.29 -8.83 20.46
N ILE A 112 -34.19 -8.51 19.52
CA ILE A 112 -33.86 -7.81 18.27
C ILE A 112 -34.23 -6.33 18.41
N THR A 113 -33.25 -5.44 18.18
CA THR A 113 -33.45 -4.00 18.06
C THR A 113 -33.33 -3.58 16.59
N PRO A 114 -34.43 -3.20 15.91
CA PRO A 114 -34.38 -2.79 14.52
C PRO A 114 -33.73 -1.41 14.33
N ILE A 115 -33.18 -1.17 13.14
CA ILE A 115 -32.75 0.16 12.68
C ILE A 115 -33.98 1.03 12.37
N ASN A 116 -33.98 2.27 12.85
CA ASN A 116 -35.02 3.25 12.53
C ASN A 116 -34.53 4.28 11.51
N LYS A 117 -35.45 5.04 10.91
CA LYS A 117 -35.10 6.10 9.95
C LYS A 117 -34.07 7.11 10.48
N LYS A 118 -34.09 7.39 11.79
CA LYS A 118 -33.14 8.31 12.44
C LYS A 118 -31.70 7.79 12.46
N ASP A 119 -31.53 6.47 12.35
CA ASP A 119 -30.24 5.78 12.43
C ASP A 119 -29.61 5.62 11.03
N ILE A 120 -30.31 6.10 9.99
CA ILE A 120 -29.88 6.10 8.58
C ILE A 120 -29.64 7.56 8.15
N ILE A 121 -28.43 7.84 7.69
CA ILE A 121 -28.03 9.17 7.22
C ILE A 121 -27.59 9.05 5.76
N ILE A 122 -28.14 9.90 4.89
CA ILE A 122 -27.67 10.05 3.51
C ILE A 122 -27.23 11.50 3.33
N TYR A 123 -25.99 11.71 2.93
CA TYR A 123 -25.42 13.04 2.77
C TYR A 123 -24.50 13.13 1.55
N ASN A 124 -24.27 14.35 1.06
CA ASN A 124 -23.35 14.61 -0.04
C ASN A 124 -21.92 14.64 0.49
N LYS A 125 -21.08 13.72 0.04
CA LYS A 125 -19.65 13.63 0.39
C LYS A 125 -18.79 14.53 -0.51
N SER A 126 -19.17 14.63 -1.78
CA SER A 126 -18.62 15.56 -2.77
C SER A 126 -19.66 15.85 -3.86
N ASN A 127 -19.32 16.61 -4.90
CA ASN A 127 -20.27 17.08 -5.93
C ASN A 127 -21.19 15.97 -6.49
N ASP A 128 -20.63 14.80 -6.79
CA ASP A 128 -21.37 13.70 -7.44
C ASP A 128 -21.52 12.47 -6.53
N ILE A 129 -20.78 12.41 -5.42
CA ILE A 129 -20.74 11.28 -4.51
C ILE A 129 -21.66 11.52 -3.31
N LYS A 130 -22.63 10.61 -3.14
CA LYS A 130 -23.41 10.49 -1.91
C LYS A 130 -22.85 9.38 -1.04
N GLU A 131 -23.02 9.51 0.27
CA GLU A 131 -22.71 8.45 1.22
C GLU A 131 -23.97 8.10 2.02
N LEU A 132 -24.30 6.81 2.05
CA LEU A 132 -25.30 6.22 2.94
C LEU A 132 -24.56 5.66 4.15
N ALA A 133 -24.92 6.10 5.35
CA ALA A 133 -24.38 5.64 6.61
C ALA A 133 -25.50 5.09 7.50
N ILE A 134 -25.25 3.96 8.16
CA ILE A 134 -26.13 3.39 9.19
C ILE A 134 -25.35 3.20 10.49
N ALA A 135 -26.03 3.41 11.61
CA ALA A 135 -25.49 3.13 12.95
C ALA A 135 -26.39 2.13 13.68
N PHE A 136 -25.80 1.08 14.23
CA PHE A 136 -26.54 0.03 14.94
C PHE A 136 -26.85 0.45 16.38
N PRO A 137 -28.13 0.49 16.80
CA PRO A 137 -28.52 0.87 18.16
C PRO A 137 -28.27 -0.28 19.14
N ASN A 138 -28.20 0.03 20.44
CA ASN A 138 -28.09 -0.96 21.52
C ASN A 138 -26.95 -1.98 21.35
N VAL A 139 -25.81 -1.54 20.79
CA VAL A 139 -24.62 -2.38 20.62
C VAL A 139 -23.80 -2.36 21.91
N HIS A 140 -23.43 -3.55 22.38
CA HIS A 140 -22.51 -3.79 23.48
C HIS A 140 -21.60 -4.98 23.14
N VAL A 141 -20.65 -5.31 24.01
CA VAL A 141 -19.82 -6.51 23.82
C VAL A 141 -20.73 -7.74 23.81
N GLY A 142 -20.50 -8.64 22.85
CA GLY A 142 -21.32 -9.83 22.59
C GLY A 142 -22.51 -9.60 21.65
N SER A 143 -22.87 -8.35 21.34
CA SER A 143 -23.92 -8.05 20.36
C SER A 143 -23.59 -8.61 18.99
N ILE A 144 -24.63 -9.03 18.27
CA ILE A 144 -24.56 -9.42 16.86
C ILE A 144 -25.30 -8.36 16.05
N ILE A 145 -24.65 -7.81 15.03
CA ILE A 145 -25.27 -6.91 14.07
C ILE A 145 -25.49 -7.66 12.76
N GLU A 146 -26.64 -7.44 12.13
CA GLU A 146 -27.02 -8.13 10.89
C GLU A 146 -27.65 -7.14 9.93
N TYR A 147 -27.28 -7.19 8.65
CA TYR A 147 -27.79 -6.27 7.64
C TYR A 147 -27.87 -6.87 6.25
N LYS A 148 -28.75 -6.27 5.45
CA LYS A 148 -28.91 -6.51 4.02
C LYS A 148 -28.80 -5.21 3.24
N VAL A 149 -28.03 -5.25 2.15
CA VAL A 149 -27.83 -4.11 1.26
C VAL A 149 -27.76 -4.59 -0.18
N THR A 150 -28.34 -3.83 -1.11
CA THR A 150 -28.13 -4.03 -2.54
C THR A 150 -27.17 -2.97 -3.06
N ILE A 151 -26.08 -3.41 -3.67
CA ILE A 151 -25.07 -2.55 -4.28
C ILE A 151 -25.16 -2.69 -5.80
N THR A 152 -25.38 -1.58 -6.49
CA THR A 152 -25.30 -1.51 -7.96
C THR A 152 -24.08 -0.69 -8.33
N ARG A 153 -23.25 -1.20 -9.24
CA ARG A 153 -22.09 -0.46 -9.76
C ARG A 153 -22.05 -0.50 -11.28
N PRO A 154 -21.55 0.58 -11.91
CA PRO A 154 -21.42 0.63 -13.35
C PRO A 154 -20.32 -0.31 -13.80
N TYR A 155 -20.38 -0.69 -15.06
CA TYR A 155 -19.38 -1.52 -15.69
C TYR A 155 -18.00 -0.87 -15.65
N ASN A 156 -17.10 -1.53 -14.95
CA ASN A 156 -15.66 -1.33 -15.01
C ASN A 156 -15.07 -2.70 -15.36
N MET A 157 -14.36 -2.79 -16.49
CA MET A 157 -14.04 -4.04 -17.21
C MET A 157 -13.40 -5.20 -16.41
N TYR A 158 -13.05 -5.00 -15.14
CA TYR A 158 -12.14 -5.83 -14.35
C TYR A 158 -12.30 -5.66 -12.82
N TYR A 159 -13.54 -5.62 -12.32
CA TYR A 159 -13.79 -5.40 -10.89
C TYR A 159 -14.07 -6.67 -10.11
N SER A 160 -13.61 -6.68 -8.86
CA SER A 160 -14.02 -7.68 -7.87
C SER A 160 -15.26 -7.20 -7.15
N ALA A 161 -16.42 -7.74 -7.53
CA ALA A 161 -17.66 -7.48 -6.81
C ALA A 161 -17.63 -8.02 -5.38
N TRP A 162 -16.82 -9.05 -5.09
CA TRP A 162 -16.80 -9.69 -3.78
C TRP A 162 -15.37 -9.98 -3.30
N TYR A 163 -15.14 -9.65 -2.04
CA TYR A 163 -13.92 -9.96 -1.29
C TYR A 163 -14.29 -10.98 -0.20
N PHE A 164 -13.61 -12.12 -0.21
CA PHE A 164 -13.76 -13.15 0.83
C PHE A 164 -12.94 -12.82 2.07
N GLN A 165 -11.82 -12.12 1.87
CA GLN A 165 -10.95 -11.66 2.95
C GLN A 165 -11.14 -10.17 3.17
N ASN A 166 -11.54 -9.81 4.39
CA ASN A 166 -12.02 -8.48 4.77
C ASN A 166 -11.23 -7.92 5.97
N ALA A 167 -11.58 -6.72 6.43
CA ALA A 167 -10.96 -6.08 7.61
C ALA A 167 -11.25 -6.82 8.93
N LEU A 168 -12.29 -7.66 8.95
CA LEU A 168 -12.60 -8.54 10.06
C LEU A 168 -12.22 -9.96 9.70
N PRO A 169 -11.82 -10.80 10.68
CA PRO A 169 -11.79 -12.23 10.45
C PRO A 169 -13.20 -12.71 10.10
N THR A 170 -13.28 -13.63 9.13
CA THR A 170 -14.54 -14.14 8.60
C THR A 170 -14.61 -15.64 8.78
N LEU A 171 -15.62 -16.12 9.51
CA LEU A 171 -15.82 -17.55 9.73
C LEU A 171 -16.40 -18.24 8.48
N SER A 172 -17.32 -17.59 7.78
CA SER A 172 -17.93 -18.11 6.55
C SER A 172 -18.25 -16.99 5.57
N SER A 173 -17.66 -17.07 4.38
CA SER A 173 -17.94 -16.16 3.26
C SER A 173 -18.40 -16.95 2.03
N LYS A 174 -19.52 -16.54 1.44
CA LYS A 174 -20.14 -17.22 0.30
C LYS A 174 -20.57 -16.21 -0.77
N LEU A 175 -20.31 -16.54 -2.03
CA LEU A 175 -20.78 -15.78 -3.19
C LEU A 175 -21.50 -16.72 -4.17
N LYS A 176 -22.67 -16.31 -4.65
CA LYS A 176 -23.42 -16.96 -5.71
C LYS A 176 -23.57 -16.05 -6.93
N LEU A 177 -23.15 -16.52 -8.10
CA LEU A 177 -23.42 -15.88 -9.39
C LEU A 177 -24.77 -16.35 -9.94
N LYS A 178 -25.80 -15.51 -9.78
CA LYS A 178 -27.15 -15.77 -10.26
C LYS A 178 -27.24 -15.68 -11.79
N SER A 179 -26.69 -14.62 -12.36
CA SER A 179 -26.72 -14.37 -13.81
C SER A 179 -25.51 -13.54 -14.26
N VAL A 180 -25.15 -13.70 -15.53
CA VAL A 180 -24.06 -12.98 -16.18
C VAL A 180 -24.40 -12.80 -17.65
N ALA A 181 -24.44 -11.57 -18.13
CA ALA A 181 -24.51 -11.27 -19.56
C ALA A 181 -23.10 -11.30 -20.16
N GLY A 182 -22.92 -11.91 -21.33
CA GLY A 182 -21.64 -11.96 -22.04
C GLY A 182 -20.68 -13.05 -21.56
N SER A 183 -19.58 -13.19 -22.29
CA SER A 183 -18.50 -14.14 -21.96
C SER A 183 -17.52 -13.51 -20.98
N TYR A 184 -17.10 -14.29 -19.98
CA TYR A 184 -16.16 -13.86 -18.96
C TYR A 184 -15.15 -14.96 -18.61
N ASN A 185 -14.00 -14.54 -18.14
CA ASN A 185 -12.98 -15.34 -17.48
C ASN A 185 -13.07 -15.09 -15.97
N LEU A 186 -12.90 -16.14 -15.19
CA LEU A 186 -12.75 -16.05 -13.74
C LEU A 186 -11.27 -16.00 -13.40
N ILE A 187 -10.88 -15.01 -12.62
CA ILE A 187 -9.53 -14.89 -12.07
C ILE A 187 -9.63 -14.99 -10.55
N PHE A 188 -8.80 -15.85 -9.97
CA PHE A 188 -8.57 -15.96 -8.55
C PHE A 188 -7.15 -15.42 -8.28
N PRO A 189 -7.01 -14.18 -7.78
CA PRO A 189 -5.70 -13.56 -7.59
C PRO A 189 -4.81 -14.32 -6.59
N THR A 190 -5.43 -15.03 -5.65
CA THR A 190 -4.78 -15.73 -4.54
C THR A 190 -5.12 -17.22 -4.51
N SER A 191 -4.39 -17.96 -3.68
CA SER A 191 -4.26 -19.41 -3.86
C SER A 191 -5.42 -20.24 -3.29
N ARG A 192 -6.15 -19.79 -2.24
CA ARG A 192 -7.16 -20.66 -1.60
C ARG A 192 -8.35 -20.89 -2.52
N LEU A 193 -8.91 -19.82 -3.09
CA LEU A 193 -9.98 -19.93 -4.09
C LEU A 193 -9.53 -20.67 -5.35
N GLY A 194 -8.34 -20.35 -5.85
CA GLY A 194 -7.76 -21.01 -7.03
C GLY A 194 -7.67 -22.53 -6.83
N LYS A 195 -7.05 -22.98 -5.73
CA LYS A 195 -6.93 -24.42 -5.43
C LYS A 195 -8.29 -25.11 -5.28
N LYS A 196 -9.29 -24.45 -4.67
CA LYS A 196 -10.62 -25.03 -4.43
C LYS A 196 -11.48 -25.10 -5.71
N TYR A 197 -11.39 -24.11 -6.60
CA TYR A 197 -12.37 -23.93 -7.69
C TYR A 197 -11.81 -23.87 -9.12
N GLN A 198 -10.50 -23.71 -9.33
CA GLN A 198 -9.91 -23.51 -10.67
C GLN A 198 -10.21 -24.66 -11.65
N LYS A 199 -10.44 -25.88 -11.15
CA LYS A 199 -10.78 -27.06 -11.98
C LYS A 199 -12.23 -27.09 -12.46
N ASN A 200 -13.13 -26.29 -11.90
CA ASN A 200 -14.55 -26.31 -12.24
C ASN A 200 -15.03 -24.94 -12.72
N GLN A 201 -14.84 -24.66 -14.00
CA GLN A 201 -15.24 -23.39 -14.63
C GLN A 201 -16.77 -23.20 -14.72
N LYS A 202 -17.58 -24.23 -14.43
CA LYS A 202 -19.05 -24.12 -14.37
C LYS A 202 -19.54 -23.70 -12.97
N THR A 203 -18.64 -23.58 -12.00
CA THR A 203 -18.98 -23.14 -10.64
C THR A 203 -19.66 -21.79 -10.69
N ARG A 204 -20.80 -21.69 -10.00
CA ARG A 204 -21.53 -20.43 -9.76
C ARG A 204 -21.62 -20.09 -8.28
N GLU A 205 -21.02 -20.90 -7.42
CA GLU A 205 -21.05 -20.72 -5.97
C GLU A 205 -19.64 -20.94 -5.41
N TRP A 206 -19.12 -19.94 -4.71
CA TRP A 206 -17.80 -19.98 -4.10
C TRP A 206 -17.92 -19.71 -2.62
N GLU A 207 -17.16 -20.45 -1.83
CA GLU A 207 -17.15 -20.32 -0.39
C GLU A 207 -15.76 -20.54 0.19
N LEU A 208 -15.43 -19.73 1.18
CA LEU A 208 -14.28 -19.89 2.05
C LEU A 208 -14.74 -19.78 3.51
N SER A 209 -14.00 -20.46 4.38
CA SER A 209 -14.24 -20.44 5.82
C SER A 209 -12.91 -20.20 6.56
N ASN A 210 -12.99 -19.67 7.77
CA ASN A 210 -11.82 -19.35 8.61
C ASN A 210 -10.80 -18.50 7.83
N ILE A 211 -11.21 -17.27 7.53
CA ILE A 211 -10.46 -16.32 6.71
C ILE A 211 -9.92 -15.27 7.68
N PRO A 212 -8.60 -15.17 7.88
CA PRO A 212 -8.03 -14.13 8.73
C PRO A 212 -8.30 -12.75 8.13
N SER A 213 -8.35 -11.72 8.96
CA SER A 213 -8.48 -10.36 8.48
C SER A 213 -7.25 -9.95 7.67
N TYR A 214 -7.41 -8.99 6.75
CA TYR A 214 -6.24 -8.40 6.09
C TYR A 214 -5.52 -7.37 6.96
N ASN A 215 -6.06 -7.01 8.14
CA ASN A 215 -5.41 -6.07 9.05
C ASN A 215 -4.14 -6.65 9.67
N THR A 216 -3.93 -7.96 9.55
CA THR A 216 -2.66 -8.61 9.91
C THR A 216 -1.58 -8.40 8.86
N TYR A 217 -1.90 -7.83 7.68
CA TYR A 217 -0.93 -7.66 6.61
C TYR A 217 -0.07 -6.43 6.86
N ASN A 218 1.20 -6.67 7.17
CA ASN A 218 2.22 -5.64 7.33
C ASN A 218 3.13 -5.56 6.10
N HIS A 219 3.64 -4.36 5.82
CA HIS A 219 4.56 -4.09 4.70
C HIS A 219 4.01 -4.56 3.35
N ILE A 220 2.86 -4.02 2.98
CA ILE A 220 2.26 -4.18 1.66
C ILE A 220 1.79 -2.82 1.14
N TYR A 221 1.88 -2.62 -0.17
CA TYR A 221 1.44 -1.40 -0.83
C TYR A 221 -0.07 -1.33 -0.97
N ASN A 222 -0.68 -2.45 -1.35
CA ASN A 222 -2.11 -2.55 -1.56
C ASN A 222 -2.66 -3.88 -1.07
N VAL A 223 -3.58 -3.80 -0.11
CA VAL A 223 -4.29 -4.96 0.40
C VAL A 223 -5.05 -5.70 -0.71
N SER A 224 -5.70 -4.98 -1.63
CA SER A 224 -6.54 -5.58 -2.68
C SER A 224 -5.79 -6.50 -3.63
N ASP A 225 -4.47 -6.37 -3.72
CA ASP A 225 -3.63 -7.22 -4.57
C ASP A 225 -3.35 -8.59 -3.92
N ASN A 226 -3.52 -8.70 -2.60
CA ASN A 226 -3.08 -9.86 -1.80
C ASN A 226 -4.23 -10.57 -1.05
N VAL A 227 -5.47 -10.11 -1.20
CA VAL A 227 -6.64 -10.67 -0.52
C VAL A 227 -7.41 -11.67 -1.37
N GLU A 228 -8.03 -12.65 -0.71
CA GLU A 228 -8.95 -13.60 -1.35
C GLU A 228 -10.18 -12.86 -1.93
N ARG A 229 -10.29 -12.88 -3.26
CA ARG A 229 -11.37 -12.26 -4.03
C ARG A 229 -11.57 -12.98 -5.36
N ILE A 230 -12.69 -12.69 -6.00
CA ILE A 230 -12.98 -13.17 -7.37
C ILE A 230 -13.02 -11.98 -8.31
N VAL A 231 -12.39 -12.12 -9.48
CA VAL A 231 -12.48 -11.12 -10.56
C VAL A 231 -13.20 -11.74 -11.74
N PHE A 232 -14.18 -11.00 -12.26
CA PHE A 232 -14.86 -11.32 -13.49
C PHE A 232 -14.25 -10.46 -14.61
N GLN A 233 -13.43 -11.05 -15.47
CA GLN A 233 -12.87 -10.39 -16.66
C GLN A 233 -13.78 -10.68 -17.84
N TYR A 234 -14.26 -9.66 -18.54
CA TYR A 234 -15.00 -9.88 -19.77
C TYR A 234 -14.07 -10.24 -20.94
N SER A 235 -14.38 -11.32 -21.66
CA SER A 235 -13.57 -11.77 -22.81
C SER A 235 -14.09 -11.24 -24.15
N SER A 236 -15.34 -10.79 -24.22
CA SER A 236 -15.89 -10.08 -25.38
C SER A 236 -17.17 -9.34 -25.02
N ALA A 237 -17.22 -8.02 -25.27
CA ALA A 237 -18.46 -7.24 -25.20
C ALA A 237 -18.70 -6.56 -26.56
N LYS A 238 -19.66 -7.04 -27.35
CA LYS A 238 -20.19 -6.30 -28.50
C LYS A 238 -21.15 -5.23 -27.98
N ARG A 239 -20.79 -3.95 -28.09
CA ARG A 239 -21.80 -2.87 -28.06
C ARG A 239 -22.30 -2.58 -29.47
N PHE A 240 -23.62 -2.47 -29.63
CA PHE A 240 -24.24 -1.69 -30.70
C PHE A 240 -23.73 -0.24 -30.55
N TYR A 241 -23.23 0.37 -31.63
CA TYR A 241 -22.66 1.74 -31.69
C TYR A 241 -21.20 1.93 -31.26
N ALA A 242 -20.27 1.19 -31.87
CA ALA A 242 -18.86 1.57 -32.05
C ALA A 242 -18.19 2.25 -30.83
N THR A 243 -17.79 1.45 -29.84
CA THR A 243 -16.66 1.81 -28.98
C THR A 243 -15.97 0.51 -28.58
N TYR A 244 -14.79 0.30 -29.14
CA TYR A 244 -13.96 -0.87 -28.89
C TYR A 244 -13.38 -0.78 -27.47
N TYR A 245 -13.95 -1.54 -26.55
CA TYR A 245 -13.15 -2.12 -25.47
C TYR A 245 -13.24 -3.64 -25.57
N SER A 246 -12.95 -4.15 -26.77
CA SER A 246 -12.69 -5.58 -27.01
C SER A 246 -11.19 -5.88 -27.04
N GLU A 247 -10.33 -4.87 -26.91
CA GLU A 247 -8.88 -5.08 -26.94
C GLU A 247 -8.36 -5.35 -25.53
N ASN A 248 -8.52 -6.59 -25.11
CA ASN A 248 -7.96 -7.15 -23.88
C ASN A 248 -6.43 -7.39 -23.98
N THR A 249 -5.77 -6.80 -24.97
CA THR A 249 -4.32 -6.89 -25.20
C THR A 249 -3.67 -5.55 -24.90
N TRP A 250 -2.41 -5.60 -24.47
CA TRP A 250 -1.61 -4.42 -24.22
C TRP A 250 -1.33 -3.60 -25.49
N GLU A 251 -1.22 -4.27 -26.63
CA GLU A 251 -1.10 -3.63 -27.95
C GLU A 251 -2.29 -2.74 -28.30
N GLY A 252 -3.51 -3.28 -28.23
CA GLY A 252 -4.71 -2.50 -28.52
C GLY A 252 -4.91 -1.33 -27.58
N PHE A 253 -4.66 -1.56 -26.29
CA PHE A 253 -4.65 -0.49 -25.30
C PHE A 253 -3.66 0.62 -25.66
N ARG A 254 -2.40 0.27 -25.99
CA ARG A 254 -1.37 1.23 -26.39
C ARG A 254 -1.78 2.02 -27.63
N ASN A 255 -2.32 1.35 -28.65
CA ASN A 255 -2.76 1.99 -29.89
C ASN A 255 -3.86 3.03 -29.62
N LEU A 256 -4.86 2.67 -28.80
CA LEU A 256 -5.95 3.58 -28.42
C LEU A 256 -5.44 4.85 -27.70
N ILE A 257 -4.53 4.68 -26.73
CA ILE A 257 -3.98 5.81 -25.97
C ILE A 257 -3.11 6.70 -26.88
N ASN A 258 -2.30 6.10 -27.76
CA ASN A 258 -1.46 6.83 -28.69
C ASN A 258 -2.28 7.60 -29.74
N GLU A 259 -3.36 7.04 -30.29
CA GLU A 259 -4.26 7.73 -31.22
C GLU A 259 -4.84 9.01 -30.59
N LYS A 260 -5.34 8.91 -29.35
CA LYS A 260 -5.89 10.06 -28.61
C LYS A 260 -4.81 11.11 -28.34
N LYS A 261 -3.62 10.68 -27.91
CA LYS A 261 -2.46 11.54 -27.72
C LYS A 261 -2.13 12.31 -29.00
N GLU A 262 -1.95 11.62 -30.13
CA GLU A 262 -1.58 12.23 -31.41
C GLU A 262 -2.61 13.26 -31.87
N LYS A 263 -3.90 12.93 -31.78
CA LYS A 263 -5.00 13.86 -32.07
C LYS A 263 -4.95 15.11 -31.17
N SER A 264 -4.59 14.96 -29.90
CA SER A 264 -4.55 16.09 -28.95
C SER A 264 -3.45 17.12 -29.26
N ILE A 265 -2.35 16.69 -29.91
CA ILE A 265 -1.17 17.52 -30.23
C ILE A 265 -1.00 17.81 -31.72
N GLU A 266 -1.90 17.31 -32.57
CA GLU A 266 -1.83 17.46 -34.03
C GLU A 266 -1.62 18.93 -34.43
N ASN A 267 -0.59 19.24 -35.23
CA ASN A 267 -0.21 20.61 -35.64
C ASN A 267 0.23 21.54 -34.50
N LEU A 268 0.66 21.03 -33.34
CA LEU A 268 1.22 21.86 -32.26
C LEU A 268 2.73 22.07 -32.48
N ASP A 269 3.18 23.32 -32.55
CA ASP A 269 4.60 23.64 -32.62
C ASP A 269 5.21 23.74 -31.22
N PHE A 270 5.83 22.65 -30.77
CA PHE A 270 6.50 22.61 -29.47
C PHE A 270 7.73 23.54 -29.38
N LYS A 271 8.32 23.96 -30.52
CA LYS A 271 9.48 24.88 -30.52
C LYS A 271 9.12 26.22 -29.93
N GLU A 272 7.89 26.69 -30.16
CA GLU A 272 7.39 27.94 -29.59
C GLU A 272 7.47 27.95 -28.06
N PHE A 273 7.21 26.81 -27.43
CA PHE A 273 7.27 26.65 -25.97
C PHE A 273 8.69 26.35 -25.50
N ALA A 274 9.41 25.47 -26.19
CA ALA A 274 10.78 25.12 -25.85
C ALA A 274 11.73 26.33 -25.90
N ASN A 275 11.54 27.25 -26.86
CA ASN A 275 12.35 28.47 -26.99
C ASN A 275 12.16 29.47 -25.84
N LYS A 276 11.04 29.38 -25.11
CA LYS A 276 10.78 30.20 -23.90
C LYS A 276 11.51 29.69 -22.66
N ILE A 277 12.12 28.51 -22.73
CA ILE A 277 12.76 27.84 -21.60
C ILE A 277 14.27 27.86 -21.82
N GLN A 278 15.02 28.42 -20.87
CA GLN A 278 16.47 28.40 -20.91
C GLN A 278 17.01 26.98 -20.70
N SER A 279 17.93 26.54 -21.56
CA SER A 279 18.66 25.28 -21.34
C SER A 279 19.65 25.45 -20.18
N GLY A 280 19.74 24.45 -19.31
CA GLY A 280 20.70 24.41 -18.21
C GLY A 280 22.08 23.91 -18.63
N LYS A 281 23.02 23.83 -17.69
CA LYS A 281 24.39 23.33 -17.92
C LYS A 281 24.42 21.84 -18.29
N ASN A 282 23.40 21.10 -17.90
CA ASN A 282 23.21 19.69 -18.21
C ASN A 282 21.73 19.36 -18.45
N LYS A 283 21.43 18.11 -18.82
CA LYS A 283 20.06 17.64 -19.07
C LYS A 283 19.16 17.74 -17.84
N SER A 284 19.71 17.49 -16.64
CA SER A 284 18.98 17.60 -15.38
C SER A 284 18.52 19.03 -15.10
N GLU A 285 19.41 20.02 -15.21
CA GLU A 285 19.08 21.42 -15.03
C GLU A 285 18.10 21.92 -16.12
N THR A 286 18.25 21.45 -17.36
CA THR A 286 17.28 21.75 -18.43
C THR A 286 15.89 21.19 -18.11
N LEU A 287 15.80 19.95 -17.63
CA LEU A 287 14.54 19.35 -17.19
C LEU A 287 13.92 20.13 -16.02
N LYS A 288 14.72 20.53 -15.02
CA LYS A 288 14.26 21.36 -13.90
C LYS A 288 13.68 22.69 -14.40
N ASN A 289 14.32 23.34 -15.38
CA ASN A 289 13.79 24.55 -16.00
C ASN A 289 12.47 24.31 -16.75
N CYS A 290 12.33 23.17 -17.43
CA CYS A 290 11.07 22.78 -18.06
C CYS A 290 9.96 22.60 -17.02
N LEU A 291 10.23 21.89 -15.92
CA LEU A 291 9.26 21.74 -14.83
C LEU A 291 8.88 23.09 -14.22
N GLN A 292 9.85 23.95 -13.93
CA GLN A 292 9.60 25.30 -13.43
C GLN A 292 8.69 26.10 -14.37
N TYR A 293 8.91 26.02 -15.68
CA TYR A 293 8.05 26.65 -16.67
C TYR A 293 6.61 26.13 -16.59
N LEU A 294 6.39 24.81 -16.57
CA LEU A 294 5.05 24.24 -16.46
C LEU A 294 4.37 24.68 -15.14
N ARG A 295 5.07 24.58 -14.00
CA ARG A 295 4.56 24.97 -12.68
C ARG A 295 4.19 26.45 -12.59
N SER A 296 4.90 27.31 -13.31
CA SER A 296 4.66 28.76 -13.30
C SER A 296 3.54 29.19 -14.26
N ASN A 297 3.24 28.38 -15.28
CA ASN A 297 2.32 28.77 -16.36
C ASN A 297 1.02 27.98 -16.39
N TYR A 298 0.95 26.81 -15.77
CA TYR A 298 -0.20 25.91 -15.83
C TYR A 298 -0.59 25.42 -14.43
N LYS A 299 -1.89 25.16 -14.24
CA LYS A 299 -2.44 24.64 -12.98
C LYS A 299 -3.00 23.23 -13.16
N TRP A 300 -2.56 22.29 -12.33
CA TRP A 300 -3.17 20.97 -12.27
C TRP A 300 -4.60 21.05 -11.71
N ASN A 301 -5.53 20.33 -12.32
CA ASN A 301 -6.93 20.26 -11.90
C ASN A 301 -7.23 19.12 -10.92
N GLU A 302 -6.18 18.49 -10.37
CA GLU A 302 -6.26 17.37 -9.42
C GLU A 302 -6.89 16.09 -10.00
N TYR A 303 -7.04 16.04 -11.33
CA TYR A 303 -7.52 14.85 -12.02
C TYR A 303 -6.36 14.04 -12.58
N TYR A 304 -6.27 12.78 -12.17
CA TYR A 304 -5.42 11.78 -12.80
C TYR A 304 -6.07 11.30 -14.10
N ALA A 305 -5.26 11.14 -15.15
CA ALA A 305 -5.73 10.67 -16.44
C ALA A 305 -4.61 9.92 -17.17
N ILE A 306 -5.00 8.93 -17.96
CA ILE A 306 -4.11 8.15 -18.84
C ILE A 306 -4.19 8.61 -20.30
N GLU A 307 -5.13 9.49 -20.64
CA GLU A 307 -5.39 9.99 -21.99
C GLU A 307 -5.96 11.43 -21.95
N THR A 308 -5.85 12.14 -23.06
CA THR A 308 -6.48 13.44 -23.32
C THR A 308 -6.68 13.64 -24.82
N ASP A 309 -7.72 14.39 -25.20
CA ASP A 309 -7.98 14.86 -26.57
C ASP A 309 -8.08 16.40 -26.64
N ARG A 310 -7.69 17.12 -25.57
CA ARG A 310 -8.03 18.54 -25.36
C ARG A 310 -6.85 19.45 -25.03
N ILE A 311 -5.62 19.08 -25.39
CA ILE A 311 -4.45 19.93 -25.13
C ILE A 311 -4.62 21.32 -25.79
N LYS A 312 -4.93 21.36 -27.09
CA LYS A 312 -5.12 22.61 -27.81
C LYS A 312 -6.40 23.36 -27.45
N SER A 313 -7.52 22.65 -27.45
CA SER A 313 -8.86 23.24 -27.26
C SER A 313 -9.15 23.62 -25.81
N ASN A 314 -8.33 23.17 -24.86
CA ASN A 314 -8.53 23.46 -23.44
C ASN A 314 -7.22 23.80 -22.72
N PHE A 315 -6.29 22.87 -22.58
CA PHE A 315 -5.13 23.02 -21.67
C PHE A 315 -4.31 24.29 -21.96
N LEU A 316 -4.00 24.57 -23.22
CA LEU A 316 -3.23 25.75 -23.62
C LEU A 316 -4.00 27.08 -23.45
N ILE A 317 -5.33 27.04 -23.60
CA ILE A 317 -6.20 28.22 -23.51
C ILE A 317 -6.49 28.58 -22.06
N THR A 318 -6.94 27.58 -21.28
CA THR A 318 -7.36 27.76 -19.89
C THR A 318 -6.18 27.75 -18.92
N LYS A 319 -5.01 27.28 -19.38
CA LYS A 319 -3.83 27.04 -18.56
C LYS A 319 -4.12 26.10 -17.38
N LYS A 320 -5.10 25.22 -17.51
CA LYS A 320 -5.52 24.26 -16.49
C LYS A 320 -5.74 22.89 -17.12
N GLY A 321 -5.19 21.82 -16.54
CA GLY A 321 -5.25 20.48 -17.14
C GLY A 321 -5.09 19.34 -16.15
N ASN A 322 -5.29 18.12 -16.63
CA ASN A 322 -5.11 16.86 -15.90
C ASN A 322 -3.66 16.34 -16.01
N ALA A 323 -3.35 15.22 -15.34
CA ALA A 323 -2.00 14.65 -15.38
C ALA A 323 -1.52 14.28 -16.80
N ALA A 324 -2.40 13.78 -17.67
CA ALA A 324 -2.05 13.44 -19.06
C ALA A 324 -1.67 14.69 -19.87
N ASP A 325 -2.41 15.79 -19.73
CA ASP A 325 -2.12 17.06 -20.41
C ASP A 325 -0.69 17.54 -20.10
N PHE A 326 -0.32 17.54 -18.82
CA PHE A 326 0.99 17.97 -18.35
C PHE A 326 2.12 17.07 -18.87
N ASN A 327 1.97 15.75 -18.79
CA ASN A 327 3.03 14.81 -19.16
C ASN A 327 3.25 14.74 -20.67
N ILE A 328 2.18 14.75 -21.48
CA ILE A 328 2.29 14.84 -22.95
C ILE A 328 2.94 16.17 -23.35
N PHE A 329 2.55 17.27 -22.72
CA PHE A 329 3.12 18.57 -23.02
C PHE A 329 4.61 18.67 -22.65
N LEU A 330 4.99 18.12 -21.48
CA LEU A 330 6.40 18.01 -21.08
C LEU A 330 7.20 17.16 -22.09
N GLN A 331 6.70 15.99 -22.50
CA GLN A 331 7.39 15.13 -23.47
C GLN A 331 7.67 15.88 -24.78
N GLY A 332 6.70 16.63 -25.30
CA GLY A 332 6.87 17.44 -26.51
C GLY A 332 7.94 18.53 -26.36
N ILE A 333 7.99 19.23 -25.22
CA ILE A 333 9.03 20.22 -24.93
C ILE A 333 10.42 19.55 -24.82
N LEU A 334 10.52 18.43 -24.10
CA LEU A 334 11.78 17.71 -23.91
C LEU A 334 12.35 17.21 -25.23
N ARG A 335 11.48 16.78 -26.16
CA ARG A 335 11.87 16.39 -27.52
C ARG A 335 12.57 17.53 -28.26
N GLU A 336 12.02 18.74 -28.24
CA GLU A 336 12.66 19.93 -28.86
C GLU A 336 13.96 20.34 -28.16
N LYS A 337 14.14 19.95 -26.89
CA LYS A 337 15.37 20.14 -26.11
C LYS A 337 16.38 19.01 -26.26
N ASN A 338 16.14 18.03 -27.15
CA ASN A 338 16.98 16.85 -27.34
C ASN A 338 17.17 16.01 -26.06
N ILE A 339 16.16 15.97 -25.20
CA ILE A 339 16.12 15.12 -24.00
C ILE A 339 15.22 13.93 -24.29
N HIS A 340 15.80 12.73 -24.31
CA HIS A 340 15.06 11.50 -24.56
C HIS A 340 14.09 11.21 -23.41
N SER A 341 12.82 11.03 -23.75
CA SER A 341 11.76 10.70 -22.80
C SER A 341 10.66 9.88 -23.47
N GLN A 342 10.01 9.02 -22.68
CA GLN A 342 8.86 8.24 -23.13
C GLN A 342 7.69 8.41 -22.17
N LEU A 343 6.46 8.32 -22.69
CA LEU A 343 5.27 8.28 -21.85
C LEU A 343 5.05 6.85 -21.34
N ALA A 344 4.59 6.74 -20.10
CA ALA A 344 4.18 5.49 -19.52
C ALA A 344 2.89 5.64 -18.72
N VAL A 345 2.06 4.61 -18.74
CA VAL A 345 0.87 4.50 -17.89
C VAL A 345 1.29 3.89 -16.57
N ASN A 346 0.87 4.51 -15.47
CA ASN A 346 1.20 4.10 -14.13
C ASN A 346 -0.05 3.78 -13.29
N SER A 347 0.13 2.87 -12.34
CA SER A 347 -0.81 2.66 -11.24
C SER A 347 -0.17 3.13 -9.95
N LEU A 348 -0.91 3.87 -9.14
CA LEU A 348 -0.43 4.21 -7.81
C LEU A 348 -0.50 3.00 -6.87
N ARG A 349 0.32 2.96 -5.82
CA ARG A 349 0.29 1.90 -4.79
C ARG A 349 -1.11 1.80 -4.17
N SER A 350 -1.74 2.94 -3.91
CA SER A 350 -3.12 3.06 -3.44
C SER A 350 -4.18 2.41 -4.35
N ASN A 351 -3.88 2.24 -5.65
CA ASN A 351 -4.78 1.59 -6.61
C ASN A 351 -4.40 0.12 -6.92
N GLY A 352 -3.19 -0.31 -6.53
CA GLY A 352 -2.67 -1.66 -6.71
C GLY A 352 -1.98 -1.89 -8.05
N ARG A 353 -1.21 -2.97 -8.15
CA ARG A 353 -0.20 -3.20 -9.18
C ARG A 353 -0.80 -3.39 -10.58
N ILE A 354 -0.03 -3.00 -11.60
CA ILE A 354 -0.30 -3.37 -12.99
C ILE A 354 -0.11 -4.89 -13.16
N VAL A 355 -1.08 -5.55 -13.78
CA VAL A 355 -1.02 -6.97 -14.14
C VAL A 355 -0.46 -7.10 -15.55
N ALA A 356 0.73 -7.67 -15.70
CA ALA A 356 1.40 -7.76 -17.01
C ALA A 356 0.65 -8.61 -18.04
N GLY A 357 -0.18 -9.57 -17.58
CA GLY A 357 -0.90 -10.46 -18.49
C GLY A 357 -1.96 -9.79 -19.37
N TYR A 358 -2.55 -8.67 -18.94
CA TYR A 358 -3.58 -7.94 -19.69
C TYR A 358 -3.88 -6.57 -19.05
N PRO A 359 -4.32 -5.55 -19.83
CA PRO A 359 -4.64 -4.24 -19.29
C PRO A 359 -5.95 -4.28 -18.48
N ILE A 360 -5.88 -3.80 -17.24
CA ILE A 360 -7.04 -3.59 -16.37
C ILE A 360 -7.25 -2.08 -16.22
N LEU A 361 -8.18 -1.48 -16.97
CA LEU A 361 -8.32 -0.02 -16.98
C LEU A 361 -8.51 0.60 -15.59
N SER A 362 -9.25 -0.05 -14.68
CA SER A 362 -9.41 0.45 -13.31
C SER A 362 -8.11 0.45 -12.49
N LYS A 363 -7.09 -0.32 -12.90
CA LYS A 363 -5.74 -0.33 -12.34
C LYS A 363 -4.80 0.64 -13.07
N LEU A 364 -5.27 1.39 -14.08
CA LEU A 364 -4.46 2.36 -14.82
C LEU A 364 -4.93 3.76 -14.48
N GLN A 365 -4.11 4.52 -13.76
CA GLN A 365 -4.59 5.74 -13.09
C GLN A 365 -4.04 7.01 -13.72
N THR A 366 -2.74 7.06 -14.02
CA THR A 366 -2.10 8.30 -14.45
C THR A 366 -1.06 8.05 -15.53
N LEU A 367 -0.86 9.05 -16.40
CA LEU A 367 0.23 9.10 -17.36
C LEU A 367 1.43 9.80 -16.74
N VAL A 368 2.62 9.23 -16.89
CA VAL A 368 3.90 9.77 -16.40
C VAL A 368 4.90 9.84 -17.55
N THR A 369 5.93 10.65 -17.38
CA THR A 369 7.05 10.75 -18.32
C THR A 369 8.29 10.10 -17.72
N ILE A 370 8.82 9.07 -18.39
CA ILE A 370 10.11 8.45 -18.06
C ILE A 370 11.20 9.19 -18.85
N VAL A 371 12.03 9.97 -18.16
CA VAL A 371 13.10 10.77 -18.76
C VAL A 371 14.43 10.05 -18.59
N SER A 372 15.23 10.00 -19.66
CA SER A 372 16.59 9.46 -19.62
C SER A 372 17.59 10.60 -19.42
N LEU A 373 18.23 10.64 -18.25
CA LEU A 373 19.28 11.58 -17.89
C LEU A 373 20.60 10.81 -17.79
N ASP A 374 21.46 11.00 -18.79
CA ASP A 374 22.77 10.34 -18.88
C ASP A 374 22.67 8.81 -18.68
N ASP A 375 23.09 8.27 -17.53
CA ASP A 375 23.06 6.84 -17.21
C ASP A 375 21.83 6.40 -16.38
N GLU A 376 20.93 7.31 -16.01
CA GLU A 376 19.74 7.01 -15.21
C GLU A 376 18.42 7.33 -15.93
N LYS A 377 17.39 6.53 -15.60
CA LYS A 377 16.00 6.81 -15.99
C LYS A 377 15.24 7.28 -14.76
N ILE A 378 14.55 8.40 -14.88
CA ILE A 378 13.72 8.95 -13.81
C ILE A 378 12.26 9.02 -14.26
N MET A 379 11.36 8.72 -13.34
CA MET A 379 9.92 8.85 -13.56
C MET A 379 9.45 10.20 -13.03
N ILE A 380 8.67 10.91 -13.83
CA ILE A 380 8.18 12.26 -13.54
C ILE A 380 6.68 12.29 -13.77
N ASP A 381 5.97 12.98 -12.90
CA ASP A 381 4.61 13.44 -13.18
C ASP A 381 4.65 14.97 -13.23
N ALA A 382 4.63 15.50 -14.45
CA ALA A 382 4.77 16.93 -14.71
C ALA A 382 3.66 17.79 -14.08
N ALA A 383 2.54 17.18 -13.68
CA ALA A 383 1.45 17.86 -12.99
C ALA A 383 1.76 18.15 -11.51
N ILE A 384 2.74 17.47 -10.90
CA ILE A 384 3.09 17.63 -9.48
C ILE A 384 4.57 17.89 -9.23
N SER A 385 5.48 17.40 -10.08
CA SER A 385 6.93 17.55 -9.90
C SER A 385 7.38 19.01 -9.94
N THR A 386 8.32 19.34 -9.08
CA THR A 386 9.02 20.61 -8.99
C THR A 386 10.51 20.41 -9.29
N PRO A 387 11.28 21.51 -9.49
CA PRO A 387 12.73 21.42 -9.64
C PRO A 387 13.46 20.75 -8.45
N GLU A 388 12.92 20.90 -7.25
CA GLU A 388 13.51 20.43 -5.99
C GLU A 388 13.27 18.93 -5.75
N ASP A 389 12.15 18.39 -6.22
CA ASP A 389 11.74 17.00 -5.97
C ASP A 389 11.78 16.08 -7.21
N VAL A 390 12.40 16.55 -8.31
CA VAL A 390 12.44 15.86 -9.62
C VAL A 390 12.93 14.40 -9.57
N TYR A 391 13.70 14.03 -8.55
CA TYR A 391 14.21 12.66 -8.33
C TYR A 391 13.42 11.84 -7.31
N TYR A 392 12.46 12.45 -6.62
CA TYR A 392 11.76 11.89 -5.45
C TYR A 392 10.25 12.16 -5.54
N LEU A 393 9.60 11.65 -6.58
CA LEU A 393 8.13 11.62 -6.67
C LEU A 393 7.49 11.03 -5.40
N PRO A 394 6.24 11.36 -5.06
CA PRO A 394 5.55 10.71 -3.95
C PRO A 394 5.63 9.18 -4.06
N ARG A 395 5.91 8.51 -2.93
CA ARG A 395 6.15 7.06 -2.87
C ARG A 395 5.02 6.24 -3.52
N ASP A 396 3.80 6.74 -3.46
CA ASP A 396 2.60 6.15 -4.08
C ASP A 396 2.75 5.92 -5.59
N TYR A 397 3.62 6.65 -6.29
CA TYR A 397 3.86 6.45 -7.73
C TYR A 397 4.69 5.20 -8.04
N PHE A 398 5.46 4.67 -7.10
CA PHE A 398 6.39 3.58 -7.37
C PHE A 398 5.77 2.22 -7.03
N ASN A 399 4.94 1.72 -7.94
CA ASN A 399 4.20 0.47 -7.78
C ASN A 399 4.74 -0.68 -8.65
N ASN A 400 6.07 -0.88 -8.60
CA ASN A 400 6.85 -1.90 -9.31
C ASN A 400 6.93 -1.75 -10.84
N LEU A 401 5.80 -1.59 -11.54
CA LEU A 401 5.75 -1.52 -13.00
C LEU A 401 4.99 -0.28 -13.49
N ALA A 402 5.53 0.34 -14.53
CA ALA A 402 4.83 1.26 -15.41
C ALA A 402 4.81 0.69 -16.84
N TYR A 403 3.78 1.00 -17.62
CA TYR A 403 3.63 0.48 -18.98
C TYR A 403 3.99 1.56 -20.01
N GLY A 404 5.11 1.40 -20.72
CA GLY A 404 5.59 2.34 -21.73
C GLY A 404 4.78 2.32 -23.02
N LEU A 405 4.52 3.49 -23.58
CA LEU A 405 3.66 3.67 -24.76
C LEU A 405 4.41 3.80 -26.09
N ASP A 406 5.72 3.99 -26.07
CA ASP A 406 6.49 4.40 -27.26
C ASP A 406 7.09 3.23 -28.05
N LEU A 407 7.12 2.01 -27.48
CA LEU A 407 7.61 0.81 -28.18
C LEU A 407 6.45 0.03 -28.81
N ILE A 408 6.70 -0.56 -29.97
CA ILE A 408 5.73 -1.42 -30.69
C ILE A 408 5.40 -2.67 -29.88
N ASN A 409 6.38 -3.20 -29.14
CA ASN A 409 6.22 -4.35 -28.25
C ASN A 409 5.81 -3.92 -26.84
N ASP A 410 5.18 -4.83 -26.11
CA ASP A 410 4.84 -4.62 -24.70
C ASP A 410 6.07 -4.30 -23.86
N ASN A 411 6.02 -3.14 -23.19
CA ASN A 411 7.15 -2.54 -22.51
C ASN A 411 6.80 -2.25 -21.05
N PHE A 412 7.08 -3.20 -20.16
CA PHE A 412 6.94 -3.01 -18.73
C PHE A 412 8.24 -2.48 -18.13
N ILE A 413 8.19 -1.23 -17.68
CA ILE A 413 9.31 -0.52 -17.10
C ILE A 413 9.28 -0.75 -15.59
N LYS A 414 10.33 -1.36 -15.04
CA LYS A 414 10.46 -1.47 -13.59
C LYS A 414 10.72 -0.10 -12.99
N VAL A 415 9.87 0.31 -12.03
CA VAL A 415 9.97 1.58 -11.33
C VAL A 415 10.19 1.34 -9.85
N SER A 416 11.15 2.07 -9.28
CA SER A 416 11.49 2.04 -7.85
C SER A 416 11.86 3.45 -7.42
N PRO A 417 11.56 3.87 -6.18
CA PRO A 417 12.08 5.12 -5.66
C PRO A 417 13.62 5.08 -5.65
N LYS A 418 14.25 6.24 -5.82
CA LYS A 418 15.71 6.38 -5.70
C LYS A 418 16.16 6.10 -4.26
N LEU A 419 17.37 5.56 -4.11
CA LEU A 419 18.00 5.32 -2.81
C LEU A 419 18.00 6.60 -1.99
N SER A 420 17.35 6.56 -0.83
CA SER A 420 17.44 7.62 0.17
C SER A 420 18.65 7.36 1.05
N GLU A 421 19.36 8.41 1.44
CA GLU A 421 20.58 8.28 2.23
C GLU A 421 20.48 9.14 3.49
N TYR A 422 20.93 8.59 4.61
CA TYR A 422 21.02 9.27 5.90
C TYR A 422 22.38 8.97 6.53
N VAL A 423 23.06 10.01 6.97
CA VAL A 423 24.33 9.92 7.69
C VAL A 423 24.23 10.76 8.96
N SER A 424 24.34 10.13 10.13
CA SER A 424 24.47 10.80 11.41
C SER A 424 25.91 10.74 11.89
N GLN A 425 26.52 11.91 12.07
CA GLN A 425 27.83 12.05 12.68
C GLN A 425 27.62 12.52 14.12
N GLN A 426 28.01 11.69 15.08
CA GLN A 426 27.82 11.90 16.50
C GLN A 426 29.18 12.04 17.17
N GLU A 427 29.30 12.98 18.09
CA GLU A 427 30.51 13.21 18.89
C GLU A 427 30.11 13.29 20.36
N ILE A 428 30.64 12.39 21.18
CA ILE A 428 30.39 12.37 22.62
C ILE A 428 31.51 13.11 23.36
N GLU A 429 31.09 14.01 24.24
CA GLU A 429 31.93 14.67 25.23
C GLU A 429 31.44 14.26 26.63
N ILE A 430 32.28 13.53 27.37
CA ILE A 430 32.00 13.10 28.75
C ILE A 430 32.58 14.13 29.71
N LYS A 431 31.74 14.73 30.55
CA LYS A 431 32.13 15.59 31.67
C LYS A 431 31.81 14.88 32.98
N SER A 432 32.33 15.39 34.11
CA SER A 432 32.17 14.76 35.43
C SER A 432 30.70 14.51 35.81
N ASP A 433 29.79 15.38 35.36
CA ASP A 433 28.40 15.42 35.82
C ASP A 433 27.38 15.33 34.66
N SER A 434 27.85 15.20 33.41
CA SER A 434 26.97 15.09 32.24
C SER A 434 27.67 14.50 31.02
N LEU A 435 26.89 13.79 30.19
CA LEU A 435 27.30 13.37 28.85
C LEU A 435 26.60 14.28 27.83
N THR A 436 27.38 14.91 26.97
CA THR A 436 26.85 15.73 25.87
C THR A 436 27.19 15.08 24.54
N MET A 437 26.21 14.93 23.66
CA MET A 437 26.40 14.44 22.31
C MET A 437 26.05 15.53 21.30
N LYS A 438 27.02 15.90 20.47
CA LYS A 438 26.79 16.75 19.30
C LYS A 438 26.46 15.85 18.12
N ILE A 439 25.37 16.15 17.44
CA ILE A 439 24.86 15.35 16.33
C ILE A 439 24.79 16.24 15.09
N ARG A 440 25.32 15.75 13.98
CA ARG A 440 25.17 16.34 12.65
C ARG A 440 24.52 15.29 11.74
N ASP A 441 23.25 15.50 11.43
CA ASP A 441 22.50 14.63 10.54
C ASP A 441 22.48 15.23 9.14
N GLN A 442 22.76 14.39 8.15
CA GLN A 442 22.65 14.72 6.74
C GLN A 442 21.73 13.69 6.10
N TYR A 443 20.73 14.16 5.37
CA TYR A 443 19.81 13.26 4.67
C TYR A 443 19.32 13.81 3.34
N LYS A 444 18.97 12.90 2.43
CA LYS A 444 18.31 13.19 1.15
C LYS A 444 17.29 12.10 0.82
N GLY A 445 16.35 12.42 -0.07
CA GLY A 445 15.24 11.53 -0.43
C GLY A 445 14.11 11.57 0.59
N TYR A 446 13.54 10.40 0.92
CA TYR A 446 12.31 10.28 1.71
C TYR A 446 12.52 10.32 3.23
N TYR A 447 13.69 10.73 3.70
CA TYR A 447 13.94 10.92 5.13
C TYR A 447 13.24 12.20 5.65
N GLU A 448 12.36 12.06 6.64
CA GLU A 448 11.71 13.16 7.37
C GLU A 448 12.21 13.26 8.82
N LEU A 449 12.81 14.38 9.23
CA LEU A 449 13.43 14.53 10.57
C LEU A 449 12.51 14.19 11.76
N SER A 450 11.19 14.39 11.64
CA SER A 450 10.24 14.17 12.74
C SER A 450 10.13 12.71 13.17
N SER A 451 10.53 11.75 12.34
CA SER A 451 10.43 10.31 12.64
C SER A 451 11.71 9.68 13.23
N TYR A 452 12.78 10.45 13.49
CA TYR A 452 14.10 9.91 13.90
C TYR A 452 14.57 10.42 15.27
N LYS A 453 13.64 10.70 16.18
CA LYS A 453 13.96 11.36 17.45
C LYS A 453 14.70 10.49 18.47
N ASP A 454 14.70 9.16 18.31
CA ASP A 454 15.09 8.24 19.39
C ASP A 454 16.35 7.39 19.13
N GLU A 455 17.15 7.70 18.10
CA GLU A 455 18.31 6.88 17.72
C GLU A 455 19.64 7.38 18.32
N ALA A 456 19.64 7.67 19.62
CA ALA A 456 20.89 7.91 20.33
C ALA A 456 21.62 6.58 20.54
N SER A 457 22.88 6.47 20.09
CA SER A 457 23.71 5.29 20.36
C SER A 457 24.06 5.14 21.86
N VAL A 458 23.72 6.12 22.69
CA VAL A 458 23.91 6.11 24.15
C VAL A 458 22.62 5.69 24.82
N LYS A 459 22.65 4.62 25.62
CA LYS A 459 21.51 4.17 26.42
C LYS A 459 21.40 4.95 27.72
N ALA A 460 20.91 6.18 27.64
CA ALA A 460 20.59 7.00 28.80
C ALA A 460 19.40 7.93 28.51
N PRO A 461 18.61 8.34 29.53
CA PRO A 461 17.57 9.33 29.35
C PRO A 461 18.14 10.66 28.83
N ILE A 462 17.55 11.20 27.76
CA ILE A 462 17.88 12.54 27.26
C ILE A 462 17.14 13.56 28.15
N THR A 463 17.88 14.35 28.92
CA THR A 463 17.31 15.43 29.74
C THR A 463 16.95 16.67 28.92
N LYS A 464 17.73 16.93 27.87
CA LYS A 464 17.55 18.10 27.02
C LYS A 464 18.03 17.80 25.61
N LEU A 465 17.16 18.07 24.65
CA LEU A 465 17.48 18.06 23.22
C LEU A 465 17.41 19.49 22.69
N ILE A 466 18.50 19.98 22.11
CA ILE A 466 18.57 21.29 21.48
C ILE A 466 18.70 21.08 19.98
N GLU A 467 17.69 21.49 19.21
CA GLU A 467 17.73 21.49 17.75
C GLU A 467 18.26 22.84 17.25
N ASN A 468 19.28 22.79 16.41
CA ASN A 468 19.97 23.94 15.85
C ASN A 468 19.87 23.90 14.32
N ASN A 469 19.52 25.04 13.70
CA ASN A 469 19.72 25.39 12.29
C ASN A 469 19.61 24.26 11.25
N LYS A 470 18.54 24.30 10.45
CA LYS A 470 18.44 23.52 9.21
C LYS A 470 19.15 24.24 8.06
N LYS A 471 19.97 23.52 7.28
CA LYS A 471 20.62 24.02 6.06
C LYS A 471 20.43 23.05 4.89
N GLU A 472 20.57 23.54 3.66
CA GLU A 472 20.58 22.71 2.44
C GLU A 472 21.94 22.85 1.73
N LEU A 473 22.49 21.73 1.25
CA LEU A 473 23.78 21.65 0.57
C LEU A 473 23.76 20.52 -0.46
N ASN A 474 23.87 20.82 -1.76
CA ASN A 474 23.98 19.82 -2.83
C ASN A 474 22.93 18.68 -2.72
N ASP A 475 21.65 19.05 -2.67
CA ASP A 475 20.48 18.17 -2.43
C ASP A 475 20.36 17.52 -1.03
N TRP A 476 21.37 17.67 -0.17
CA TRP A 476 21.31 17.20 1.22
C TRP A 476 20.71 18.26 2.13
N LYS A 477 19.83 17.81 3.03
CA LYS A 477 19.37 18.58 4.17
C LYS A 477 20.25 18.24 5.37
N ILE A 478 20.70 19.27 6.09
CA ILE A 478 21.60 19.15 7.22
C ILE A 478 20.90 19.70 8.46
N ASN A 479 20.93 18.94 9.54
CA ASN A 479 20.43 19.35 10.85
C ASN A 479 21.51 19.17 11.92
N TYR A 480 21.58 20.09 12.87
CA TYR A 480 22.50 20.01 14.01
C TYR A 480 21.69 19.83 15.27
N ARG A 481 22.05 18.88 16.12
CA ARG A 481 21.39 18.66 17.41
C ARG A 481 22.43 18.55 18.52
N THR A 482 22.05 18.90 19.73
CA THR A 482 22.82 18.62 20.94
C THR A 482 21.91 17.90 21.92
N ALA A 483 22.25 16.65 22.23
CA ALA A 483 21.57 15.86 23.24
C ALA A 483 22.39 15.86 24.53
N ILE A 484 21.74 16.18 25.65
CA ILE A 484 22.32 16.11 26.99
C ILE A 484 21.65 14.95 27.70
N PHE A 485 22.45 14.04 28.20
CA PHE A 485 21.98 12.83 28.88
C PHE A 485 22.12 13.00 30.38
N GLU A 486 21.26 12.31 31.15
CA GLU A 486 21.50 12.15 32.58
C GLU A 486 22.87 11.49 32.79
N SER A 487 23.62 11.98 33.78
CA SER A 487 24.86 11.32 34.18
C SER A 487 24.50 9.93 34.70
N PRO A 488 25.05 8.83 34.16
CA PRO A 488 24.90 7.56 34.83
C PRO A 488 25.57 7.70 36.19
N ASN A 489 24.86 7.32 37.25
CA ASN A 489 25.42 7.19 38.60
C ASN A 489 26.49 6.08 38.70
N GLU A 490 26.98 5.56 37.56
CA GLU A 490 27.84 4.39 37.43
C GLU A 490 29.16 4.76 36.74
N SER A 491 30.22 4.03 37.06
CA SER A 491 31.58 4.21 36.52
C SER A 491 31.75 3.72 35.08
N PHE A 492 30.66 3.52 34.33
CA PHE A 492 30.68 3.06 32.95
C PHE A 492 29.48 3.56 32.13
N PHE A 493 29.63 3.54 30.80
CA PHE A 493 28.58 3.86 29.82
C PHE A 493 28.45 2.73 28.81
N THR A 494 27.22 2.42 28.39
CA THR A 494 26.95 1.44 27.33
C THR A 494 26.52 2.12 26.05
N LEU A 495 27.12 1.70 24.93
CA LEU A 495 26.67 2.07 23.60
C LEU A 495 25.90 0.91 22.99
N GLU A 496 24.70 1.20 22.50
CA GLU A 496 23.79 0.22 21.90
C GLU A 496 23.67 0.42 20.40
N ASN A 497 23.21 -0.64 19.73
CA ASN A 497 22.99 -0.60 18.30
C ASN A 497 21.82 0.35 17.99
N PRO A 498 22.05 1.42 17.21
CA PRO A 498 21.01 2.41 16.94
C PRO A 498 19.91 1.91 15.98
N PHE A 499 20.04 0.70 15.42
CA PHE A 499 19.06 0.12 14.51
C PHE A 499 18.04 -0.81 15.17
N GLU A 500 18.01 -0.94 16.49
CA GLU A 500 17.07 -1.85 17.16
C GLU A 500 15.60 -1.61 16.77
N GLU A 501 15.13 -0.37 16.94
CA GLU A 501 13.76 0.00 16.55
C GLU A 501 13.53 -0.13 15.05
N LYS A 502 14.55 0.16 14.22
CA LYS A 502 14.43 0.03 12.77
C LYS A 502 14.31 -1.43 12.34
N ILE A 503 15.01 -2.35 12.99
CA ILE A 503 14.94 -3.79 12.72
C ILE A 503 13.63 -4.38 13.24
N LYS A 504 13.10 -3.91 14.37
CA LYS A 504 11.74 -4.24 14.83
C LYS A 504 10.69 -3.83 13.79
N GLU A 505 10.79 -2.61 13.25
CA GLU A 505 9.90 -2.12 12.18
C GLU A 505 9.97 -3.01 10.93
N LEU A 506 11.16 -3.49 10.55
CA LEU A 506 11.38 -4.33 9.37
C LEU A 506 11.08 -5.83 9.61
N THR A 507 10.84 -6.26 10.84
CA THR A 507 10.56 -7.66 11.13
C THR A 507 9.19 -8.05 10.58
N VAL A 508 9.13 -9.20 9.91
CA VAL A 508 7.88 -9.73 9.34
C VAL A 508 7.65 -11.18 9.75
N GLU A 509 6.41 -11.62 9.61
CA GLU A 509 5.97 -12.97 9.95
C GLU A 509 6.63 -14.00 9.01
N PRO A 510 7.23 -15.09 9.52
CA PRO A 510 7.97 -16.06 8.70
C PRO A 510 7.09 -16.89 7.76
N ASP A 511 5.86 -17.18 8.17
CA ASP A 511 4.93 -18.05 7.43
C ASP A 511 3.91 -17.26 6.58
N ARG A 512 4.18 -15.97 6.31
CA ARG A 512 3.30 -15.14 5.47
C ARG A 512 3.27 -15.64 4.02
N ASN A 513 2.09 -15.56 3.39
CA ASN A 513 1.84 -16.01 2.02
C ASN A 513 1.62 -14.86 1.03
N TYR A 514 2.07 -13.66 1.37
CA TYR A 514 2.03 -12.42 0.58
C TYR A 514 3.41 -11.74 0.63
N PRO A 515 3.80 -10.99 -0.42
CA PRO A 515 5.13 -10.39 -0.55
C PRO A 515 5.38 -9.32 0.50
N VAL A 516 6.65 -9.04 0.82
CA VAL A 516 7.07 -7.86 1.61
C VAL A 516 7.32 -6.69 0.66
N GLU A 517 6.68 -5.56 0.90
CA GLU A 517 6.79 -4.33 0.12
C GLU A 517 7.13 -3.16 1.05
N LEU A 518 8.41 -2.79 1.09
CA LEU A 518 8.94 -1.70 1.91
C LEU A 518 8.79 -0.35 1.20
N ASP A 519 8.66 0.72 1.97
CA ASP A 519 8.29 2.03 1.44
C ASP A 519 9.26 2.60 0.39
N PHE A 520 10.56 2.60 0.68
CA PHE A 520 11.60 3.12 -0.21
C PHE A 520 12.97 2.50 0.13
N PRO A 521 13.90 2.43 -0.83
CA PRO A 521 15.22 1.91 -0.55
C PRO A 521 16.03 2.94 0.22
N PHE A 522 16.79 2.49 1.20
CA PHE A 522 17.56 3.39 2.06
C PHE A 522 18.94 2.87 2.41
N LEU A 523 19.87 3.80 2.56
CA LEU A 523 21.15 3.62 3.25
C LEU A 523 21.14 4.51 4.49
N LYS A 524 21.46 3.92 5.63
CA LYS A 524 21.56 4.64 6.88
C LYS A 524 22.89 4.34 7.55
N THR A 525 23.66 5.38 7.83
CA THR A 525 24.96 5.27 8.47
C THR A 525 24.99 6.13 9.73
N ILE A 526 25.40 5.54 10.84
CA ILE A 526 25.62 6.23 12.11
C ILE A 526 27.08 6.08 12.48
N GLN A 527 27.77 7.20 12.61
CA GLN A 527 29.18 7.30 12.96
C GLN A 527 29.29 7.98 14.30
N LEU A 528 29.68 7.23 15.32
CA LEU A 528 29.92 7.74 16.64
C LEU A 528 31.42 7.91 16.88
N LYS A 529 31.85 9.15 17.04
CA LYS A 529 33.20 9.50 17.47
C LYS A 529 33.24 9.60 18.98
N VAL A 530 34.09 8.77 19.58
CA VAL A 530 34.33 8.74 21.01
C VAL A 530 35.76 9.20 21.26
N LYS A 531 35.89 10.34 21.93
CA LYS A 531 37.14 10.74 22.56
C LYS A 531 37.20 10.08 23.94
N ILE A 532 38.01 9.04 24.08
CA ILE A 532 38.13 8.29 25.33
C ILE A 532 38.74 9.20 26.40
N PRO A 533 38.04 9.51 27.51
CA PRO A 533 38.61 10.32 28.59
C PRO A 533 39.74 9.58 29.31
N ASP A 534 40.65 10.33 29.93
CA ASP A 534 41.74 9.75 30.72
C ASP A 534 41.19 8.79 31.81
N GLY A 535 41.76 7.59 31.87
CA GLY A 535 41.33 6.51 32.77
C GLY A 535 40.34 5.53 32.16
N TYR A 536 39.54 5.95 31.17
CA TYR A 536 38.56 5.06 30.55
C TYR A 536 39.19 4.11 29.52
N LYS A 537 38.60 2.92 29.38
CA LYS A 537 38.91 1.96 28.31
C LYS A 537 37.63 1.45 27.67
N ILE A 538 37.72 1.16 26.37
CA ILE A 538 36.68 0.43 25.64
C ILE A 538 36.90 -1.06 25.92
N GLU A 539 35.94 -1.70 26.58
CA GLU A 539 35.85 -3.16 26.67
C GLU A 539 34.89 -3.66 25.59
N THR A 540 35.41 -4.49 24.67
CA THR A 540 34.63 -5.08 23.59
C THR A 540 35.24 -6.41 23.13
N THR A 541 34.39 -7.39 22.87
CA THR A 541 34.72 -8.63 22.16
C THR A 541 34.38 -8.46 20.68
N SER A 542 35.34 -8.65 19.77
CA SER A 542 35.19 -8.64 18.29
C SER A 542 33.94 -7.92 17.75
N PHE A 543 33.98 -6.59 17.72
CA PHE A 543 32.84 -5.76 17.28
C PHE A 543 32.64 -5.71 15.76
N GLN A 544 33.61 -6.21 14.97
CA GLN A 544 33.52 -6.19 13.50
C GLN A 544 32.54 -7.26 12.99
N GLU A 545 31.55 -6.83 12.22
CA GLU A 545 30.57 -7.70 11.56
C GLU A 545 30.21 -7.12 10.19
N LYS A 546 30.06 -7.99 9.19
CA LYS A 546 29.54 -7.63 7.88
C LYS A 546 28.59 -8.72 7.39
N LEU A 547 27.33 -8.33 7.19
CA LEU A 547 26.29 -9.20 6.68
C LEU A 547 25.84 -8.71 5.30
N SER A 548 25.52 -9.63 4.40
CA SER A 548 24.91 -9.29 3.11
C SER A 548 23.91 -10.36 2.67
N ALA A 549 22.92 -9.92 1.89
CA ALA A 549 21.93 -10.78 1.25
C ALA A 549 21.50 -10.19 -0.10
N PHE A 550 20.83 -10.99 -0.94
CA PHE A 550 20.31 -10.59 -2.26
C PHE A 550 21.34 -9.86 -3.14
N ASP A 551 22.52 -10.46 -3.34
CA ASP A 551 23.62 -9.88 -4.13
C ASP A 551 24.02 -8.47 -3.66
N ASN A 552 24.25 -8.31 -2.35
CA ASN A 552 24.62 -7.03 -1.72
C ASN A 552 23.55 -5.93 -1.79
N LYS A 553 22.30 -6.27 -2.14
CA LYS A 553 21.20 -5.30 -2.06
C LYS A 553 20.78 -5.03 -0.63
N LEU A 554 20.99 -6.00 0.26
CA LEU A 554 20.87 -5.82 1.70
C LEU A 554 22.26 -5.96 2.31
N GLN A 555 22.68 -4.99 3.11
CA GLN A 555 23.96 -5.02 3.80
C GLN A 555 23.84 -4.42 5.19
N TYR A 556 24.54 -5.04 6.14
CA TYR A 556 24.74 -4.49 7.46
C TYR A 556 26.23 -4.53 7.80
N VAL A 557 26.74 -3.43 8.34
CA VAL A 557 28.13 -3.32 8.80
C VAL A 557 28.12 -2.72 10.19
N GLN A 558 28.88 -3.33 11.10
CA GLN A 558 29.34 -2.68 12.32
C GLN A 558 30.83 -2.84 12.48
N GLU A 559 31.51 -1.77 12.84
CA GLU A 559 32.96 -1.77 12.99
C GLU A 559 33.42 -0.69 13.97
N ILE A 560 34.61 -0.89 14.51
CA ILE A 560 35.32 0.09 15.33
C ILE A 560 36.70 0.32 14.72
N GLU A 561 37.01 1.59 14.42
CA GLU A 561 38.31 2.03 13.94
C GLU A 561 38.98 2.92 14.99
N ASN A 562 40.25 2.64 15.30
CA ASN A 562 41.04 3.43 16.23
C ASN A 562 42.10 4.21 15.47
N LYS A 563 42.10 5.55 15.56
CA LYS A 563 43.09 6.41 14.90
C LYS A 563 43.42 7.61 15.77
N ASN A 564 44.71 7.88 15.97
CA ASN A 564 45.22 9.04 16.72
C ASN A 564 44.61 9.21 18.14
N GLY A 565 44.27 8.11 18.83
CA GLY A 565 43.67 8.16 20.17
C GLY A 565 42.15 8.41 20.19
N GLU A 566 41.50 8.48 19.02
CA GLU A 566 40.05 8.53 18.89
C GLU A 566 39.51 7.22 18.33
N SER A 567 38.36 6.77 18.84
CA SER A 567 37.64 5.62 18.31
C SER A 567 36.43 6.10 17.52
N THR A 568 36.29 5.62 16.29
CA THR A 568 35.08 5.81 15.48
C THR A 568 34.34 4.48 15.40
N ILE A 569 33.12 4.45 15.90
CA ILE A 569 32.22 3.31 15.82
C ILE A 569 31.23 3.60 14.69
N THR A 570 31.14 2.70 13.73
CA THR A 570 30.25 2.84 12.57
C THR A 570 29.23 1.72 12.58
N TRP A 571 27.95 2.08 12.43
CA TRP A 571 26.88 1.18 12.03
C TRP A 571 26.33 1.63 10.69
N SER A 572 26.13 0.70 9.76
CA SER A 572 25.56 0.98 8.45
C SER A 572 24.54 -0.09 8.08
N LEU A 573 23.34 0.33 7.64
CA LEU A 573 22.28 -0.54 7.17
C LEU A 573 21.82 -0.07 5.78
N LEU A 574 21.99 -0.94 4.79
CA LEU A 574 21.52 -0.77 3.42
C LEU A 574 20.35 -1.73 3.15
N ILE A 575 19.21 -1.17 2.72
CA ILE A 575 18.09 -1.90 2.13
C ILE A 575 17.83 -1.31 0.74
N ASN A 576 18.42 -1.90 -0.29
CA ASN A 576 18.33 -1.46 -1.69
C ASN A 576 17.43 -2.37 -2.57
N LYS A 577 16.86 -3.41 -1.96
CA LYS A 577 15.72 -4.18 -2.50
C LYS A 577 14.55 -3.98 -1.55
N ILE A 578 13.39 -3.62 -2.09
CA ILE A 578 12.21 -3.25 -1.29
C ILE A 578 10.97 -4.09 -1.60
N ILE A 579 11.03 -4.98 -2.57
CA ILE A 579 9.96 -5.93 -2.86
C ILE A 579 10.58 -7.32 -2.77
N PHE A 580 10.02 -8.17 -1.91
CA PHE A 580 10.45 -9.54 -1.70
C PHE A 580 9.24 -10.46 -1.92
N ASP A 581 9.35 -11.35 -2.91
CA ASP A 581 8.29 -12.30 -3.21
C ASP A 581 8.22 -13.41 -2.13
N THR A 582 7.12 -14.16 -2.10
CA THR A 582 6.86 -15.17 -1.05
C THR A 582 7.97 -16.22 -0.90
N ASN A 583 8.67 -16.56 -1.99
CA ASN A 583 9.81 -17.48 -1.99
C ASN A 583 11.11 -16.87 -1.43
N GLU A 584 11.15 -15.55 -1.24
CA GLU A 584 12.33 -14.80 -0.76
C GLU A 584 12.26 -14.47 0.73
N ILE A 585 11.10 -14.67 1.36
CA ILE A 585 10.82 -14.25 2.75
C ILE A 585 11.76 -14.93 3.76
N LYS A 586 12.13 -16.19 3.51
CA LYS A 586 13.08 -16.90 4.36
C LYS A 586 14.46 -16.22 4.37
N GLU A 587 14.97 -15.84 3.19
CA GLU A 587 16.26 -15.14 3.09
C GLU A 587 16.18 -13.73 3.71
N TYR A 588 15.07 -13.02 3.48
CA TYR A 588 14.80 -11.73 4.11
C TYR A 588 14.85 -11.81 5.64
N ASN A 589 14.07 -12.72 6.23
CA ASN A 589 14.04 -12.90 7.68
C ASN A 589 15.37 -13.36 8.25
N ASN A 590 16.12 -14.22 7.54
CA ASN A 590 17.47 -14.58 7.96
C ASN A 590 18.38 -13.36 8.05
N PHE A 591 18.33 -12.44 7.08
CA PHE A 591 19.10 -11.19 7.14
C PHE A 591 18.68 -10.33 8.35
N ILE A 592 17.38 -10.09 8.53
CA ILE A 592 16.85 -9.28 9.65
C ILE A 592 17.23 -9.88 11.01
N ASN A 593 17.10 -11.20 11.17
CA ASN A 593 17.46 -11.91 12.40
C ASN A 593 18.97 -11.84 12.66
N ASN A 594 19.81 -12.07 11.65
CA ASN A 594 21.27 -11.97 11.80
C ASN A 594 21.69 -10.55 12.21
N VAL A 595 21.02 -9.50 11.73
CA VAL A 595 21.27 -8.12 12.22
C VAL A 595 20.82 -7.99 13.68
N SER A 596 19.64 -8.50 14.03
CA SER A 596 19.13 -8.47 15.41
C SER A 596 20.06 -9.16 16.40
N ASP A 597 20.70 -10.28 16.02
CA ASP A 597 21.65 -11.00 16.87
C ASP A 597 22.86 -10.14 17.26
N THR A 598 23.20 -9.14 16.44
CA THR A 598 24.30 -8.20 16.73
C THR A 598 23.98 -7.22 17.85
N PHE A 599 22.70 -7.06 18.24
CA PHE A 599 22.30 -6.11 19.29
C PHE A 599 22.81 -6.53 20.68
N SER A 600 23.08 -7.83 20.87
CA SER A 600 23.74 -8.33 22.07
C SER A 600 25.20 -7.88 22.21
N LYS A 601 25.83 -7.41 21.13
CA LYS A 601 27.21 -6.93 21.11
C LYS A 601 27.27 -5.47 21.56
N ILE A 602 27.19 -5.24 22.87
CA ILE A 602 27.30 -3.90 23.46
C ILE A 602 28.77 -3.44 23.57
N ILE A 603 29.00 -2.14 23.44
CA ILE A 603 30.30 -1.53 23.77
C ILE A 603 30.20 -0.90 25.15
N VAL A 604 31.15 -1.24 26.03
CA VAL A 604 31.23 -0.68 27.39
C VAL A 604 32.43 0.24 27.49
N LEU A 605 32.19 1.50 27.85
CA LEU A 605 33.20 2.47 28.24
C LEU A 605 33.34 2.45 29.75
N LYS A 606 34.44 1.93 30.28
CA LYS A 606 34.63 1.73 31.73
C LYS A 606 35.79 2.57 32.26
N LYS A 607 35.59 3.21 33.40
CA LYS A 607 36.59 4.04 34.10
C LYS A 607 37.68 3.24 34.79
#